data_AF-A0A6C7XII9-F1
#
_entry.id   AF-A0A6C7XII9-F1
#
_cell.length_a   1.000
_cell.length_b   1.000
_cell.length_c   1.000
_cell.angle_alpha   90.00
_cell.angle_beta   90.00
_cell.angle_gamma   90.00
#
_symmetry.space_group_name_H-M   'P 1'
#
loop_
_entity.id
_entity.type
_entity.pdbx_description
1 polymer ?
#
loop_
_entity_poly.entity_id
_entity_poly.type
_entity_poly.pdbx_seq_one_letter_code
_entity_poly.pdbx_strand_id
1 'polypeptide(L)'
;MQTKTVGVVIPIYNVEKYLKECLDSVINQTYTNLEIILVNDGSTDENSLNIAKEYTLKDKRITLFDKKNGGQSTARNVGIEYFSGEYKLKNKTQTIKENSLIEFNIEGNNPYEIYTVYKSYKAFNNEQDLTSFTYPIIDYIIFLDSDDYWELNCIEECVPRMD
;
A
#
# COMPACT_ATOMS: atom_id res chain seq x y z
N MET A 1 -6.71 -21.39 10.73
CA MET A 1 -6.69 -19.92 10.92
C MET A 1 -5.52 -19.39 10.11
N GLN A 2 -5.68 -18.25 9.44
CA GLN A 2 -4.60 -17.59 8.71
C GLN A 2 -3.66 -16.98 9.75
N THR A 3 -2.46 -17.53 9.93
CA THR A 3 -1.52 -17.12 10.99
C THR A 3 -0.37 -16.26 10.48
N LYS A 4 -0.12 -16.29 9.17
CA LYS A 4 0.99 -15.58 8.52
C LYS A 4 0.50 -14.27 7.94
N THR A 5 1.21 -13.17 8.11
CA THR A 5 0.85 -11.90 7.47
C THR A 5 1.61 -11.77 6.16
N VAL A 6 0.89 -11.53 5.07
CA VAL A 6 1.50 -11.38 3.73
C VAL A 6 1.51 -9.90 3.34
N GLY A 7 2.71 -9.36 3.15
CA GLY A 7 2.92 -8.06 2.56
C GLY A 7 2.81 -8.14 1.03
N VAL A 8 1.95 -7.34 0.43
CA VAL A 8 1.79 -7.24 -1.02
C VAL A 8 2.27 -5.87 -1.49
N VAL A 9 3.20 -5.81 -2.44
CA VAL A 9 3.69 -4.55 -2.99
C VAL A 9 3.35 -4.45 -4.47
N ILE A 10 2.65 -3.38 -4.84
CA ILE A 10 2.12 -3.15 -6.19
C ILE A 10 2.67 -1.82 -6.73
N PRO A 11 3.71 -1.85 -7.60
CA PRO A 11 4.18 -0.69 -8.34
C PRO A 11 3.14 -0.20 -9.34
N ILE A 12 2.91 1.11 -9.42
CA ILE A 12 1.91 1.73 -10.29
C ILE A 12 2.59 2.81 -11.13
N TYR A 13 2.57 2.65 -12.47
CA TYR A 13 3.02 3.69 -13.40
C TYR A 13 2.22 3.65 -14.70
N ASN A 14 1.30 4.61 -14.88
CA ASN A 14 0.51 4.76 -16.11
C ASN A 14 -0.30 3.51 -16.51
N VAL A 15 -1.01 2.92 -15.53
CA VAL A 15 -1.73 1.63 -15.64
C VAL A 15 -3.24 1.79 -15.40
N GLU A 16 -3.80 2.98 -15.58
CA GLU A 16 -5.20 3.30 -15.24
C GLU A 16 -6.23 2.32 -15.82
N LYS A 17 -5.93 1.70 -16.97
CA LYS A 17 -6.80 0.74 -17.66
C LYS A 17 -6.91 -0.61 -16.97
N TYR A 18 -5.89 -1.02 -16.21
CA TYR A 18 -5.78 -2.36 -15.62
C TYR A 18 -5.85 -2.32 -14.09
N LEU A 19 -5.49 -1.18 -13.50
CA LEU A 19 -5.29 -1.05 -12.05
C LEU A 19 -6.53 -1.45 -11.23
N LYS A 20 -7.74 -1.17 -11.69
CA LYS A 20 -8.97 -1.56 -10.95
C LYS A 20 -9.11 -3.08 -10.84
N GLU A 21 -8.89 -3.81 -11.93
CA GLU A 21 -8.95 -5.28 -11.95
C GLU A 21 -7.87 -5.89 -11.05
N CYS A 22 -6.64 -5.38 -11.17
CA CYS A 22 -5.53 -5.76 -10.30
C CYS A 22 -5.91 -5.59 -8.82
N LEU A 23 -6.34 -4.39 -8.42
CA LEU A 23 -6.64 -4.09 -7.02
C LEU A 23 -7.87 -4.83 -6.50
N ASP A 24 -8.93 -5.01 -7.31
CA ASP A 24 -10.08 -5.82 -6.92
C ASP A 24 -9.69 -7.29 -6.70
N SER A 25 -8.76 -7.84 -7.50
CA SER A 25 -8.28 -9.20 -7.31
C SER A 25 -7.53 -9.40 -5.98
N VAL A 26 -6.84 -8.36 -5.48
CA VAL A 26 -6.07 -8.39 -4.24
C VAL A 26 -6.96 -8.20 -3.02
N ILE A 27 -7.83 -7.18 -3.01
CA ILE A 27 -8.64 -6.87 -1.82
C ILE A 27 -9.70 -7.96 -1.55
N ASN A 28 -10.13 -8.68 -2.59
CA ASN A 28 -11.13 -9.74 -2.48
C ASN A 28 -10.54 -11.14 -2.24
N GLN A 29 -9.22 -11.28 -2.04
CA GLN A 29 -8.61 -12.57 -1.71
C GLN A 29 -9.30 -13.24 -0.52
N THR A 30 -9.48 -14.56 -0.62
CA THR A 30 -9.93 -15.41 0.51
C THR A 30 -8.93 -15.39 1.67
N TYR A 31 -7.64 -15.21 1.36
CA TYR A 31 -6.63 -14.87 2.35
C TYR A 31 -6.72 -13.39 2.73
N THR A 32 -7.15 -13.12 3.96
CA THR A 32 -7.48 -11.75 4.42
C THR A 32 -6.38 -11.08 5.23
N ASN A 33 -5.44 -11.85 5.80
CA ASN A 33 -4.32 -11.35 6.60
C ASN A 33 -3.21 -10.75 5.72
N LEU A 34 -3.55 -9.65 5.05
CA LEU A 34 -2.73 -8.94 4.07
C LEU A 34 -2.39 -7.53 4.55
N GLU A 35 -1.21 -7.06 4.19
CA GLU A 35 -0.78 -5.67 4.27
C GLU A 35 -0.38 -5.22 2.87
N ILE A 36 -1.07 -4.22 2.32
CA ILE A 36 -0.99 -3.92 0.89
C ILE A 36 -0.34 -2.55 0.71
N ILE A 37 0.76 -2.51 -0.05
CA ILE A 37 1.49 -1.29 -0.37
C ILE A 37 1.31 -0.98 -1.85
N LEU A 38 0.64 0.13 -2.12
CA LEU A 38 0.57 0.70 -3.46
C LEU A 38 1.68 1.74 -3.59
N VAL A 39 2.43 1.72 -4.69
CA VAL A 39 3.47 2.72 -4.92
C VAL A 39 3.23 3.37 -6.28
N ASN A 40 2.59 4.54 -6.28
CA ASN A 40 2.54 5.40 -7.46
C ASN A 40 3.94 5.93 -7.76
N ASP A 41 4.54 5.39 -8.82
CA ASP A 41 5.87 5.72 -9.30
C ASP A 41 5.83 6.93 -10.25
N GLY A 42 5.19 8.01 -9.82
CA GLY A 42 5.07 9.24 -10.58
C GLY A 42 4.26 9.10 -11.87
N SER A 43 3.12 8.40 -11.81
CA SER A 43 2.20 8.30 -12.95
C SER A 43 1.81 9.70 -13.46
N THR A 44 1.74 9.82 -14.78
CA THR A 44 1.37 11.03 -15.52
C THR A 44 0.07 10.84 -16.31
N ASP A 45 -0.50 9.64 -16.30
CA ASP A 45 -1.84 9.40 -16.83
C ASP A 45 -2.92 10.09 -15.99
N GLU A 46 -4.16 10.08 -16.48
CA GLU A 46 -5.23 10.85 -15.87
C GLU A 46 -5.68 10.27 -14.53
N ASN A 47 -5.65 8.93 -14.38
CA ASN A 47 -6.38 8.27 -13.31
C ASN A 47 -5.60 7.30 -12.41
N SER A 48 -4.37 6.87 -12.71
CA SER A 48 -3.70 5.82 -11.90
C SER A 48 -3.61 6.20 -10.42
N LEU A 49 -3.18 7.43 -10.12
CA LEU A 49 -3.09 7.93 -8.75
C LEU A 49 -4.47 8.05 -8.08
N ASN A 50 -5.49 8.51 -8.83
CA ASN A 50 -6.84 8.67 -8.31
C ASN A 50 -7.47 7.31 -7.98
N ILE A 51 -7.28 6.31 -8.83
CA ILE A 51 -7.70 4.93 -8.58
C ILE A 51 -6.99 4.39 -7.33
N ALA A 52 -5.68 4.56 -7.20
CA ALA A 52 -4.96 4.10 -6.01
C ALA A 52 -5.48 4.76 -4.71
N LYS A 53 -5.81 6.06 -4.75
CA LYS A 53 -6.44 6.78 -3.64
C LYS A 53 -7.84 6.26 -3.30
N GLU A 54 -8.66 5.98 -4.32
CA GLU A 54 -9.99 5.38 -4.16
C GLU A 54 -9.91 4.03 -3.42
N TYR A 55 -9.01 3.15 -3.84
CA TYR A 55 -8.84 1.85 -3.19
C TYR A 55 -8.25 1.97 -1.78
N THR A 56 -7.35 2.94 -1.55
CA THR A 56 -6.86 3.25 -0.20
C THR A 56 -8.01 3.66 0.74
N LEU A 57 -9.05 4.36 0.25
CA LEU A 57 -10.26 4.64 1.04
C LEU A 57 -11.15 3.40 1.22
N LYS A 58 -11.22 2.55 0.19
CA LYS A 58 -12.05 1.32 0.18
C LYS A 58 -11.57 0.31 1.22
N ASP A 59 -10.25 0.07 1.31
CA ASP A 59 -9.66 -0.97 2.15
C ASP A 59 -8.60 -0.41 3.13
N LYS A 60 -8.80 -0.66 4.43
CA LYS A 60 -7.92 -0.16 5.50
C LYS A 60 -6.53 -0.83 5.52
N ARG A 61 -6.37 -1.99 4.86
CA ARG A 61 -5.10 -2.72 4.72
C ARG A 61 -4.13 -2.04 3.77
N ILE A 62 -4.60 -1.06 2.98
CA ILE A 62 -3.79 -0.36 1.99
C ILE A 62 -3.05 0.83 2.61
N THR A 63 -1.75 0.92 2.30
CA THR A 63 -0.94 2.12 2.42
C THR A 63 -0.47 2.52 1.01
N LEU A 64 -0.70 3.77 0.60
CA LEU A 64 -0.30 4.27 -0.72
C LEU A 64 0.87 5.24 -0.59
N PHE A 65 1.93 5.01 -1.35
CA PHE A 65 3.05 5.92 -1.52
C PHE A 65 2.94 6.62 -2.87
N ASP A 66 3.02 7.95 -2.86
CA ASP A 66 3.16 8.76 -4.05
C ASP A 66 4.56 9.36 -4.08
N LYS A 67 5.32 9.05 -5.13
CA LYS A 67 6.73 9.43 -5.26
C LYS A 67 7.07 9.84 -6.68
N LYS A 68 8.26 10.43 -6.84
CA LYS A 68 8.82 10.67 -8.17
C LYS A 68 9.05 9.37 -8.93
N ASN A 69 8.90 9.43 -10.25
CA ASN A 69 9.25 8.32 -11.11
C ASN A 69 10.73 7.92 -10.96
N GLY A 70 10.96 6.64 -10.66
CA GLY A 70 12.29 6.04 -10.53
C GLY A 70 12.35 4.60 -11.08
N GLY A 71 11.26 4.08 -11.62
CA GLY A 71 11.15 2.75 -12.17
C GLY A 71 10.67 1.70 -11.17
N GLN A 72 10.18 0.58 -11.69
CA GLN A 72 9.52 -0.50 -10.93
C GLN A 72 10.35 -1.01 -9.75
N SER A 73 11.68 -1.18 -9.92
CA SER A 73 12.56 -1.64 -8.85
C SER A 73 12.59 -0.68 -7.66
N THR A 74 12.57 0.64 -7.90
CA THR A 74 12.53 1.64 -6.83
C THR A 74 11.19 1.59 -6.10
N ALA A 75 10.10 1.36 -6.82
CA ALA A 75 8.78 1.22 -6.23
C ALA A 75 8.69 -0.04 -5.35
N ARG A 76 9.26 -1.17 -5.78
CA ARG A 76 9.35 -2.39 -4.96
C ARG A 76 10.19 -2.16 -3.70
N ASN A 77 11.31 -1.45 -3.81
CA ASN A 77 12.16 -1.11 -2.66
C ASN A 77 11.44 -0.24 -1.64
N VAL A 78 10.59 0.71 -2.07
CA VAL A 78 9.76 1.49 -1.13
C VAL A 78 8.90 0.58 -0.27
N GLY A 79 8.27 -0.45 -0.86
CA GLY A 79 7.51 -1.43 -0.10
C GLY A 79 8.36 -2.24 0.88
N ILE A 80 9.53 -2.72 0.45
CA ILE A 80 10.47 -3.47 1.29
C ILE A 80 10.92 -2.63 2.50
N GLU A 81 11.36 -1.40 2.25
CA GLU A 81 11.85 -0.49 3.28
C GLU A 81 10.75 -0.07 4.25
N TYR A 82 9.52 0.10 3.76
CA TYR A 82 8.36 0.36 4.63
C TYR A 82 8.12 -0.80 5.61
N PHE A 83 8.10 -2.04 5.11
CA PHE A 83 7.95 -3.22 5.97
C PHE A 83 9.13 -3.43 6.92
N SER A 84 10.31 -2.90 6.57
CA SER A 84 11.50 -2.93 7.41
C SER A 84 11.55 -1.80 8.45
N GLY A 85 10.60 -0.85 8.40
CA GLY A 85 10.54 0.28 9.34
C GLY A 85 11.59 1.36 9.10
N GLU A 86 12.14 1.46 7.88
CA GLU A 86 13.22 2.39 7.54
C GLU A 86 12.74 3.85 7.40
N TYR A 87 11.44 4.06 7.21
CA TYR A 87 10.87 5.39 7.12
C TYR A 87 10.56 5.98 8.49
N LYS A 88 10.51 7.30 8.57
CA LYS A 88 9.92 8.02 9.69
C LYS A 88 8.72 8.81 9.19
N LEU A 89 7.53 8.25 9.36
CA LEU A 89 6.30 8.90 8.93
C LEU A 89 5.92 10.05 9.86
N LYS A 90 5.69 11.23 9.30
CA LYS A 90 5.18 12.40 10.00
C LYS A 90 3.77 12.72 9.50
N ASN A 91 2.80 12.59 10.39
CA ASN A 91 1.41 12.94 10.09
C ASN A 91 1.27 14.43 9.73
N LYS A 92 0.51 14.72 8.67
CA LYS A 92 0.11 16.07 8.24
C LYS A 92 -1.36 16.37 8.50
N THR A 93 -2.17 15.33 8.68
CA THR A 93 -3.62 15.47 8.87
C THR A 93 -3.92 15.78 10.33
N GLN A 94 -4.49 16.96 10.59
CA GLN A 94 -4.81 17.40 11.95
C GLN A 94 -6.07 16.77 12.51
N THR A 95 -7.06 16.48 11.66
CA THR A 95 -8.37 15.99 12.06
C THR A 95 -8.78 14.83 11.17
N ILE A 96 -9.21 13.74 11.80
CA ILE A 96 -9.76 12.58 11.09
C ILE A 96 -11.16 12.94 10.61
N LYS A 97 -11.38 12.88 9.30
CA LYS A 97 -12.70 13.05 8.68
C LYS A 97 -13.17 11.72 8.08
N GLU A 98 -14.46 11.46 8.19
CA GLU A 98 -15.05 10.29 7.53
C GLU A 98 -14.82 10.38 6.02
N ASN A 99 -14.56 9.23 5.38
CA ASN A 99 -14.27 9.10 3.95
C ASN A 99 -13.09 9.98 3.47
N SER A 100 -12.08 10.18 4.32
CA SER A 100 -10.87 10.93 3.97
C SER A 100 -9.59 10.10 4.07
N LEU A 101 -8.57 10.58 3.38
CA LEU A 101 -7.21 10.04 3.49
C LEU A 101 -6.44 10.81 4.57
N ILE A 102 -5.72 10.06 5.37
CA ILE A 102 -4.70 10.57 6.29
C ILE A 102 -3.39 10.65 5.51
N GLU A 103 -2.74 11.82 5.56
CA GLU A 103 -1.50 12.09 4.84
C GLU A 103 -0.30 12.11 5.78
N PHE A 104 0.78 11.51 5.33
CA PHE A 104 2.08 11.53 6.01
C PHE A 104 3.16 11.97 5.04
N ASN A 105 4.21 12.61 5.57
CA ASN A 105 5.47 12.83 4.88
C ASN A 105 6.55 11.91 5.45
N ILE A 106 7.62 11.71 4.69
CA ILE A 106 8.86 11.11 5.20
C ILE A 106 9.70 12.19 5.89
N GLU A 107 10.09 11.98 7.14
CA GLU A 107 11.12 12.75 7.83
C GLU A 107 12.50 12.10 7.68
N GLY A 108 13.53 12.90 7.43
CA GLY A 108 14.91 12.42 7.34
C GLY A 108 15.25 11.91 5.94
N ASN A 109 15.81 10.71 5.85
CA ASN A 109 16.25 10.14 4.59
C ASN A 109 15.05 9.79 3.70
N ASN A 110 15.02 10.34 2.49
CA ASN A 110 13.97 10.10 1.50
C ASN A 110 14.60 9.87 0.12
N PRO A 111 15.27 8.71 -0.08
CA PRO A 111 16.09 8.45 -1.26
C PRO A 111 15.27 8.31 -2.54
N TYR A 112 13.96 8.02 -2.42
CA TYR A 112 13.05 7.82 -3.55
C TYR A 112 12.16 9.02 -3.85
N GLU A 113 12.43 10.18 -3.24
CA GLU A 113 11.65 11.40 -3.45
C GLU A 113 10.14 11.14 -3.25
N ILE A 114 9.77 10.47 -2.15
CA ILE A 114 8.38 10.25 -1.76
C ILE A 114 7.76 11.58 -1.38
N TYR A 115 6.68 11.95 -2.06
CA TYR A 115 5.96 13.20 -1.86
C TYR A 115 4.95 13.10 -0.72
N THR A 116 4.17 12.01 -0.69
CA THR A 116 3.13 11.80 0.32
C THR A 116 2.85 10.32 0.48
N VAL A 117 2.57 9.91 1.71
CA VAL A 117 2.04 8.58 2.05
C VAL A 117 0.60 8.76 2.51
N TYR A 118 -0.29 7.92 2.00
CA TYR A 118 -1.72 7.96 2.28
C TYR A 118 -2.16 6.70 3.00
N LYS A 119 -3.06 6.85 3.97
CA LYS A 119 -3.78 5.75 4.60
C LYS A 119 -5.25 6.11 4.82
N SER A 120 -6.13 5.11 4.82
CA SER A 120 -7.55 5.31 5.09
C SER A 120 -7.78 5.87 6.50
N TYR A 121 -8.74 6.78 6.67
CA TYR A 121 -9.27 7.12 8.00
C TYR A 121 -9.73 5.87 8.79
N LYS A 122 -10.19 4.83 8.08
CA LYS A 122 -10.65 3.55 8.68
C LYS A 122 -9.55 2.78 9.42
N ALA A 123 -8.29 3.16 9.26
CA ALA A 123 -7.17 2.55 9.97
C ALA A 123 -6.95 3.15 11.37
N PHE A 124 -7.66 4.22 11.74
CA PHE A 124 -7.45 4.96 12.98
C PHE A 124 -8.78 5.13 13.73
N ASN A 125 -8.78 4.89 15.04
CA ASN A 125 -9.98 5.05 15.87
C ASN A 125 -10.11 6.47 16.43
N ASN A 126 -8.98 7.16 16.62
CA ASN A 126 -8.91 8.49 17.22
C ASN A 126 -7.63 9.23 16.74
N GLU A 127 -7.51 10.51 17.08
CA GLU A 127 -6.36 11.35 16.70
C GLU A 127 -5.06 10.95 17.41
N GLN A 128 -5.12 10.31 18.59
CA GLN A 128 -3.91 9.78 19.23
C GLN A 128 -3.29 8.63 18.43
N ASP A 129 -4.10 7.80 17.77
CA ASP A 129 -3.63 6.70 16.90
C ASP A 129 -2.77 7.21 15.73
N LEU A 130 -2.95 8.48 15.31
CA LEU A 130 -2.13 9.10 14.27
C LEU A 130 -0.67 9.28 14.70
N THR A 131 -0.41 9.36 16.00
CA THR A 131 0.92 9.58 16.58
C THR A 131 1.61 8.29 17.02
N SER A 132 0.83 7.23 17.26
CA SER A 132 1.33 5.91 17.65
C SER A 132 1.38 4.91 16.49
N PHE A 133 1.16 5.35 15.25
CA PHE A 133 1.16 4.50 14.07
C PHE A 133 2.46 3.68 13.97
N THR A 134 2.31 2.36 13.99
CA THR A 134 3.42 1.40 13.86
C THR A 134 3.44 0.76 12.48
N TYR A 135 4.62 0.29 12.08
CA TYR A 135 4.77 -0.53 10.86
C TYR A 135 4.15 -1.91 11.07
N PRO A 136 3.45 -2.44 10.05
CA PRO A 136 2.94 -3.81 10.13
C PRO A 136 4.10 -4.81 10.12
N ILE A 137 3.93 -5.90 10.87
CA ILE A 137 4.85 -7.03 10.85
C ILE A 137 4.33 -8.04 9.83
N ILE A 138 5.19 -8.42 8.88
CA ILE A 138 4.88 -9.40 7.83
C ILE A 138 5.77 -10.64 7.97
N ASP A 139 5.25 -11.80 7.58
CA ASP A 139 6.01 -13.05 7.46
C ASP A 139 6.58 -13.24 6.05
N TYR A 140 5.82 -12.84 5.03
CA TYR A 140 6.20 -12.98 3.63
C TYR A 140 5.92 -11.70 2.85
N ILE A 141 6.70 -11.45 1.81
CA ILE A 141 6.49 -10.37 0.85
C ILE A 141 6.26 -10.93 -0.55
N ILE A 142 5.26 -10.41 -1.25
CA ILE A 142 4.93 -10.77 -2.62
C ILE A 142 4.81 -9.48 -3.45
N PHE A 143 5.34 -9.50 -4.65
CA PHE A 143 5.18 -8.43 -5.63
C PHE A 143 4.09 -8.83 -6.63
N LEU A 144 3.20 -7.89 -6.96
CA LEU A 144 2.23 -8.02 -8.03
C LEU A 144 2.40 -6.85 -8.98
N ASP A 145 2.47 -7.13 -10.26
CA ASP A 145 2.49 -6.10 -11.30
C ASP A 145 1.07 -5.56 -11.52
N SER A 146 0.97 -4.25 -11.75
CA SER A 146 -0.32 -3.54 -11.70
C SER A 146 -1.19 -3.71 -12.95
N ASP A 147 -0.68 -4.43 -13.94
CA ASP A 147 -1.38 -4.93 -15.12
C ASP A 147 -1.67 -6.44 -15.07
N ASP A 148 -1.36 -7.10 -13.95
CA ASP A 148 -1.73 -8.48 -13.64
C ASP A 148 -2.84 -8.56 -12.59
N TYR A 149 -3.41 -9.76 -12.40
CA TYR A 149 -4.41 -10.05 -11.37
C TYR A 149 -4.20 -11.44 -10.76
N TRP A 150 -4.79 -11.66 -9.59
CA TRP A 150 -4.78 -12.97 -8.92
C TRP A 150 -6.14 -13.67 -8.98
N GLU A 151 -6.10 -14.99 -9.06
CA GLU A 151 -7.28 -15.82 -8.76
C GLU A 151 -7.65 -15.69 -7.28
N LEU A 152 -8.93 -15.89 -6.96
CA LEU A 152 -9.54 -15.58 -5.65
C LEU A 152 -8.86 -16.26 -4.44
N ASN A 153 -8.27 -17.44 -4.64
CA ASN A 153 -7.62 -18.25 -3.61
C ASN A 153 -6.10 -18.36 -3.79
N CYS A 154 -5.50 -17.53 -4.65
CA CYS A 154 -4.08 -17.59 -4.97
C CYS A 154 -3.19 -17.55 -3.71
N ILE A 155 -3.43 -16.60 -2.81
CA ILE A 155 -2.60 -16.46 -1.60
C ILE A 155 -2.87 -17.59 -0.59
N GLU A 156 -4.12 -18.04 -0.50
CA GLU A 156 -4.50 -19.16 0.38
C GLU A 156 -3.81 -20.46 -0.03
N GLU A 157 -3.62 -20.69 -1.33
CA GLU A 157 -2.87 -21.85 -1.82
C GLU A 157 -1.35 -21.69 -1.72
N CYS A 158 -0.83 -20.46 -1.81
CA CYS A 158 0.61 -20.19 -1.75
C CYS A 158 1.17 -20.30 -0.33
N VAL A 159 0.52 -19.68 0.65
CA VAL A 159 1.07 -19.55 2.02
C VAL A 159 1.50 -20.88 2.64
N PRO A 160 0.72 -21.98 2.57
CA PRO A 160 1.13 -23.28 3.13
C PRO A 160 2.35 -23.92 2.45
N ARG A 161 2.81 -23.40 1.31
CA ARG A 161 3.94 -23.92 0.52
C ARG A 161 5.22 -23.08 0.68
N MET A 162 5.18 -22.02 1.47
CA MET A 162 6.29 -21.07 1.67
C MET A 162 7.14 -21.36 2.92
N ASP A 163 6.81 -22.42 3.67
CA ASP A 163 7.54 -22.90 4.85
C ASP A 163 8.67 -23.90 4.50
#